data_AF-A0A7X4BRZ3-F1
#
_entry.id   AF-A0A7X4BRZ3-F1
#
_cell.length_a   1.000
_cell.length_b   1.000
_cell.length_c   1.000
_cell.angle_alpha   90.00
_cell.angle_beta   90.00
_cell.angle_gamma   90.00
#
_symmetry.space_group_name_H-M   'P 1'
#
loop_
_entity.id
_entity.type
_entity.pdbx_description
1 polymer ?
#
loop_
_entity_poly.entity_id
_entity_poly.type
_entity_poly.pdbx_seq_one_letter_code
_entity_poly.pdbx_strand_id
1 'polypeptide(L)'
;MYGPFDADDILVSRAGQDSDFRERLLRNPKEAVEKEFGLTLPEDHELHVHEQTYTRTHVVLPPRYRLSEAEREAARTGGASLEFLRRTLHDPAPPLRPAAPRQEVVRSSGAGSEALAEVAREGIRRGLAFLESTIDADGAWYCIRFNVADPDIPRHFERPPFVSALCALALESSDEPRARAICTATKAYLIDTIEYPGLWRYYRHLPPDLDSTSLCSMVVGAHPWIWLGRNVPGILANQDEDGRFMTWVLQEGEPDVVSPFRIEADPVVNANVIACLGDRSETRDAQRWLEALVTDGNLEGSSKWYPDTVAIYYAIARAMVRAKPALDPLRPILADRILGLRDRKRGFGNVLQTAQAVSALYDVGSLGGIDPIREVERLMNSQRGDGSWPELLAFGDQSLKWGLVGQIGHGSEAVTSAFCIEALERLVDVLRA
;
A
#
# COMPACT_ATOMS: atom_id res chain seq x y z
N MET A 1 11.23 7.51 -19.78
CA MET A 1 9.88 7.11 -19.34
C MET A 1 9.52 8.13 -18.28
N TYR A 2 8.61 9.05 -18.56
CA TYR A 2 8.28 10.13 -17.63
C TYR A 2 7.47 9.56 -16.47
N GLY A 3 7.88 9.82 -15.23
CA GLY A 3 7.13 9.38 -14.05
C GLY A 3 5.80 10.13 -13.94
N PRO A 4 4.80 9.58 -13.24
CA PRO A 4 3.47 10.18 -13.08
C PRO A 4 3.46 11.48 -12.25
N PHE A 5 4.61 12.06 -11.94
CA PHE A 5 4.80 13.16 -11.01
C PHE A 5 5.44 14.41 -11.64
N ASP A 6 5.80 14.35 -12.92
CA ASP A 6 6.37 15.48 -13.68
C ASP A 6 5.40 15.98 -14.76
N ALA A 7 4.12 15.60 -14.69
CA ALA A 7 3.15 15.86 -15.75
C ALA A 7 2.89 17.36 -15.99
N ASP A 8 2.99 18.20 -14.95
CA ASP A 8 2.82 19.65 -15.08
C ASP A 8 3.90 20.24 -16.01
N ASP A 9 5.17 19.87 -15.79
CA ASP A 9 6.29 20.31 -16.63
C ASP A 9 6.20 19.75 -18.05
N ILE A 10 5.73 18.52 -18.21
CA ILE A 10 5.53 17.91 -19.53
C ILE A 10 4.41 18.62 -20.28
N LEU A 11 3.30 18.94 -19.62
CA LEU A 11 2.19 19.70 -20.20
C LEU A 11 2.68 21.08 -20.67
N VAL A 12 3.40 21.80 -19.82
CA VAL A 12 3.93 23.13 -20.13
C VAL A 12 4.94 23.06 -21.28
N SER A 13 5.86 22.10 -21.24
CA SER A 13 6.87 21.88 -22.29
C SER A 13 6.21 21.55 -23.63
N ARG A 14 5.23 20.63 -23.64
CA ARG A 14 4.48 20.23 -24.84
C ARG A 14 3.70 21.40 -25.42
N ALA A 15 2.99 22.16 -24.58
CA ALA A 15 2.26 23.36 -24.98
C ALA A 15 3.17 24.53 -25.41
N GLY A 16 4.46 24.47 -25.11
CA GLY A 16 5.48 25.39 -25.65
C GLY A 16 5.99 24.98 -27.03
N GLN A 17 5.99 23.68 -27.34
CA GLN A 17 6.53 23.11 -28.59
C GLN A 17 5.46 22.93 -29.68
N ASP A 18 4.20 22.76 -29.30
CA ASP A 18 3.09 22.44 -30.20
C ASP A 18 1.92 23.43 -29.95
N SER A 19 1.74 24.37 -30.87
CA SER A 19 0.68 25.38 -30.80
C SER A 19 -0.71 24.79 -30.88
N ASP A 20 -0.88 23.73 -31.68
CA ASP A 20 -2.18 23.09 -31.84
C ASP A 20 -2.57 22.35 -30.56
N PHE A 21 -1.60 21.70 -29.90
CA PHE A 21 -1.79 21.11 -28.58
C PHE A 21 -2.12 22.18 -27.56
N ARG A 22 -1.39 23.30 -27.53
CA ARG A 22 -1.67 24.43 -26.63
C ARG A 22 -3.11 24.93 -26.76
N GLU A 23 -3.58 25.14 -27.99
CA GLU A 23 -4.96 25.57 -28.24
C GLU A 23 -5.99 24.53 -27.81
N ARG A 24 -5.74 23.24 -28.06
CA ARG A 24 -6.62 22.16 -27.58
C ARG A 24 -6.66 22.11 -26.06
N LEU A 25 -5.51 22.20 -25.40
CA LEU A 25 -5.37 22.17 -23.95
C LEU A 25 -6.11 23.35 -23.29
N LEU A 26 -6.05 24.55 -23.87
CA LEU A 26 -6.80 25.71 -23.38
C LEU A 26 -8.32 25.58 -23.59
N ARG A 27 -8.75 24.91 -24.66
CA ARG A 27 -10.17 24.77 -25.03
C ARG A 27 -10.88 23.66 -24.27
N ASN A 28 -10.25 22.48 -24.18
CA ASN A 28 -10.78 21.32 -23.49
C ASN A 28 -9.64 20.58 -22.75
N PRO A 29 -9.24 21.07 -21.57
CA PRO A 29 -8.10 20.52 -20.83
C PRO A 29 -8.20 19.03 -20.57
N LYS A 30 -9.37 18.56 -20.13
CA LYS A 30 -9.60 17.16 -19.78
C LYS A 30 -9.39 16.26 -20.99
N GLU A 31 -10.10 16.52 -22.10
CA GLU A 31 -9.97 15.71 -23.32
C GLU A 31 -8.55 15.76 -23.89
N ALA A 32 -7.89 16.94 -23.85
CA ALA A 32 -6.53 17.08 -24.34
C ALA A 32 -5.53 16.23 -23.53
N VAL A 33 -5.65 16.23 -22.21
CA VAL A 33 -4.83 15.41 -21.30
C VAL A 33 -5.11 13.91 -21.53
N GLU A 34 -6.38 13.51 -21.51
CA GLU A 34 -6.76 12.10 -21.68
C GLU A 34 -6.25 11.52 -23.00
N LYS A 35 -6.34 12.30 -24.09
CA LYS A 35 -5.87 11.91 -25.41
C LYS A 35 -4.35 11.87 -25.53
N GLU A 36 -3.64 12.85 -24.97
CA GLU A 36 -2.17 12.94 -25.09
C GLU A 36 -1.48 11.87 -24.23
N PHE A 37 -2.01 11.59 -23.04
CA PHE A 37 -1.37 10.72 -22.06
C PHE A 37 -2.03 9.34 -21.91
N GLY A 38 -3.12 9.08 -22.62
CA GLY A 38 -3.82 7.78 -22.59
C GLY A 38 -4.38 7.43 -21.20
N LEU A 39 -4.77 8.44 -20.43
CA LEU A 39 -5.33 8.29 -19.08
C LEU A 39 -6.80 8.70 -19.07
N THR A 40 -7.52 8.34 -18.01
CA THR A 40 -8.92 8.76 -17.79
C THR A 40 -9.00 9.55 -16.50
N LEU A 41 -9.43 10.81 -16.59
CA LEU A 41 -9.62 11.68 -15.44
C LEU A 41 -11.02 11.45 -14.83
N PRO A 42 -11.16 11.56 -13.48
CA PRO A 42 -12.46 11.42 -12.83
C PRO A 42 -13.53 12.33 -13.44
N GLU A 43 -14.77 11.84 -13.55
CA GLU A 43 -15.89 12.58 -14.16
C GLU A 43 -16.25 13.84 -13.38
N ASP A 44 -16.13 13.78 -12.06
CA ASP A 44 -16.45 14.82 -11.09
C ASP A 44 -15.30 15.82 -10.87
N HIS A 45 -14.19 15.70 -11.59
CA HIS A 45 -13.05 16.61 -11.48
C HIS A 45 -12.96 17.59 -12.64
N GLU A 46 -13.09 18.88 -12.33
CA GLU A 46 -12.91 19.97 -13.30
C GLU A 46 -11.44 20.38 -13.38
N LEU A 47 -10.88 20.40 -14.60
CA LEU A 47 -9.54 20.89 -14.87
C LEU A 47 -9.61 22.19 -15.67
N HIS A 48 -9.08 23.27 -15.10
CA HIS A 48 -8.94 24.56 -15.79
C HIS A 48 -7.48 24.83 -16.14
N VAL A 49 -7.23 25.21 -17.39
CA VAL A 49 -5.92 25.67 -17.85
C VAL A 49 -6.01 27.15 -18.18
N HIS A 50 -5.15 27.95 -17.55
CA HIS A 50 -5.11 29.39 -17.73
C HIS A 50 -3.77 29.82 -18.31
N GLU A 51 -3.83 30.66 -19.35
CA GLU A 51 -2.63 31.26 -19.92
C GLU A 51 -2.27 32.56 -19.19
N GLN A 52 -1.03 32.63 -18.69
CA GLN A 52 -0.43 33.86 -18.19
C GLN A 52 -0.03 34.75 -19.37
N THR A 53 -0.25 36.06 -19.25
CA THR A 53 0.21 37.05 -20.25
C THR A 53 0.91 38.20 -19.52
N TYR A 54 1.59 39.08 -20.27
CA TYR A 54 2.20 40.29 -19.70
C TYR A 54 1.22 41.21 -18.96
N THR A 55 -0.09 41.04 -19.17
CA THR A 55 -1.15 41.85 -18.57
C THR A 55 -2.16 41.03 -17.76
N ARG A 56 -1.91 39.73 -17.54
CA ARG A 56 -2.83 38.83 -16.81
C ARG A 56 -2.05 37.89 -15.90
N THR A 57 -2.31 38.00 -14.61
CA THR A 57 -1.75 37.15 -13.55
C THR A 57 -2.85 36.35 -12.88
N HIS A 58 -2.61 35.05 -12.66
CA HIS A 58 -3.53 34.16 -11.98
C HIS A 58 -3.07 33.90 -10.55
N VAL A 59 -4.02 33.81 -9.62
CA VAL A 59 -3.78 33.41 -8.23
C VAL A 59 -4.64 32.19 -7.96
N VAL A 60 -4.01 31.10 -7.50
CA VAL A 60 -4.69 29.84 -7.17
C VAL A 60 -4.76 29.72 -5.66
N LEU A 61 -5.97 29.58 -5.14
CA LEU A 61 -6.20 29.33 -3.72
C LEU A 61 -6.37 27.83 -3.49
N PRO A 62 -5.78 27.25 -2.42
CA PRO A 62 -6.05 25.86 -2.08
C PRO A 62 -7.53 25.70 -1.69
N PRO A 63 -8.10 24.49 -1.83
CA PRO A 63 -9.43 24.23 -1.31
C PRO A 63 -9.44 24.44 0.20
N ARG A 64 -10.62 24.75 0.73
CA ARG A 64 -10.81 24.76 2.19
C ARG A 64 -10.53 23.36 2.72
N TYR A 65 -9.89 23.30 3.88
CA TYR A 65 -9.64 22.03 4.56
C TYR A 65 -10.94 21.26 4.80
N ARG A 66 -10.88 19.94 4.63
CA ARG A 66 -12.01 19.04 4.90
C ARG A 66 -12.33 18.91 6.39
N LEU A 67 -11.35 19.21 7.25
CA LEU A 67 -11.52 19.28 8.70
C LEU A 67 -11.91 20.70 9.12
N SER A 68 -12.94 20.80 9.96
CA SER A 68 -13.33 22.03 10.62
C SER A 68 -12.29 22.47 11.67
N GLU A 69 -12.27 23.75 12.02
CA GLU A 69 -11.43 24.30 13.10
C GLU A 69 -11.65 23.55 14.42
N ALA A 70 -12.91 23.17 14.69
CA ALA A 70 -13.28 22.40 15.88
C ALA A 70 -12.70 20.99 15.86
N GLU A 71 -12.73 20.28 14.72
CA GLU A 71 -12.09 18.97 14.57
C GLU A 71 -10.57 19.06 14.78
N ARG A 72 -9.94 20.12 14.28
CA ARG A 72 -8.49 20.36 14.47
C ARG A 72 -8.16 20.64 15.93
N GLU A 73 -8.93 21.47 16.61
CA GLU A 73 -8.71 21.75 18.02
C GLU A 73 -8.99 20.51 18.90
N ALA A 74 -10.01 19.73 18.56
CA ALA A 74 -10.27 18.45 19.20
C ALA A 74 -9.10 17.46 18.99
N ALA A 75 -8.46 17.45 17.82
CA ALA A 75 -7.25 16.69 17.60
C ALA A 75 -6.10 17.20 18.50
N ARG A 76 -5.80 18.52 18.53
CA ARG A 76 -4.75 19.09 19.41
C ARG A 76 -4.89 18.70 20.86
N THR A 77 -6.10 18.74 21.38
CA THR A 77 -6.42 18.46 22.78
C THR A 77 -6.56 16.96 23.09
N GLY A 78 -6.42 16.09 22.07
CA GLY A 78 -6.63 14.65 22.19
C GLY A 78 -8.12 14.24 22.29
N GLY A 79 -9.05 15.21 22.25
CA GLY A 79 -10.49 14.96 22.26
C GLY A 79 -10.97 14.12 21.08
N ALA A 80 -10.43 14.34 19.89
CA ALA A 80 -10.78 13.56 18.69
C ALA A 80 -10.35 12.09 18.81
N SER A 81 -9.14 11.83 19.34
CA SER A 81 -8.66 10.47 19.59
C SER A 81 -9.50 9.77 20.65
N LEU A 82 -9.89 10.46 21.73
CA LEU A 82 -10.74 9.89 22.78
C LEU A 82 -12.16 9.61 22.29
N GLU A 83 -12.75 10.51 21.51
CA GLU A 83 -14.07 10.29 20.93
C GLU A 83 -14.05 9.14 19.91
N PHE A 84 -13.02 9.09 19.06
CA PHE A 84 -12.83 7.99 18.13
C PHE A 84 -12.69 6.66 18.85
N LEU A 85 -11.83 6.58 19.87
CA LEU A 85 -11.68 5.39 20.70
C LEU A 85 -13.02 4.99 21.31
N ARG A 86 -13.79 5.93 21.87
CA ARG A 86 -15.15 5.67 22.40
C ARG A 86 -16.11 5.13 21.34
N ARG A 87 -16.13 5.71 20.14
CA ARG A 87 -16.99 5.24 19.04
C ARG A 87 -16.59 3.84 18.57
N THR A 88 -15.29 3.59 18.39
CA THR A 88 -14.80 2.26 17.99
C THR A 88 -15.00 1.21 19.09
N LEU A 89 -14.96 1.61 20.37
CA LEU A 89 -15.30 0.74 21.50
C LEU A 89 -16.75 0.20 21.42
N HIS A 90 -17.63 0.86 20.67
CA HIS A 90 -19.00 0.43 20.41
C HIS A 90 -19.19 -0.36 19.10
N ASP A 91 -18.14 -0.57 18.31
CA ASP A 91 -18.13 -1.41 17.10
C ASP A 91 -17.16 -2.60 17.27
N PRO A 92 -17.51 -3.60 18.11
CA PRO A 92 -16.64 -4.73 18.38
C PRO A 92 -16.52 -5.65 17.17
N ALA A 93 -15.29 -5.98 16.79
CA ALA A 93 -15.02 -7.02 15.81
C ALA A 93 -15.34 -8.41 16.39
N PRO A 94 -15.77 -9.38 15.57
CA PRO A 94 -16.04 -10.74 16.02
C PRO A 94 -14.77 -11.39 16.60
N PRO A 95 -14.91 -12.40 17.49
CA PRO A 95 -13.76 -13.13 18.03
C PRO A 95 -12.96 -13.81 16.92
N LEU A 96 -11.68 -14.09 17.21
CA LEU A 96 -10.78 -14.67 16.23
C LEU A 96 -11.31 -16.06 15.86
N ARG A 97 -11.50 -16.30 14.57
CA ARG A 97 -11.97 -17.61 14.11
C ARG A 97 -10.92 -18.67 14.44
N PRO A 98 -11.31 -19.86 14.93
CA PRO A 98 -10.37 -20.94 15.18
C PRO A 98 -9.62 -21.29 13.91
N ALA A 99 -8.44 -21.89 14.04
CA ALA A 99 -7.66 -22.37 12.89
C ALA A 99 -8.56 -23.19 11.96
N ALA A 100 -8.43 -22.97 10.65
CA ALA A 100 -9.18 -23.74 9.67
C ALA A 100 -8.94 -25.25 9.94
N PRO A 101 -9.98 -26.09 9.92
CA PRO A 101 -9.76 -27.52 9.91
C PRO A 101 -8.82 -27.80 8.73
N ARG A 102 -7.77 -28.61 8.96
CA ARG A 102 -6.90 -29.02 7.86
C ARG A 102 -7.78 -29.68 6.82
N GLN A 103 -8.02 -28.99 5.71
CA GLN A 103 -8.61 -29.63 4.57
C GLN A 103 -7.60 -30.66 4.09
N GLU A 104 -8.05 -31.88 3.82
CA GLU A 104 -7.29 -32.82 2.99
C GLU A 104 -7.30 -32.27 1.56
N VAL A 105 -6.68 -31.11 1.31
CA VAL A 105 -6.43 -30.69 -0.07
C VAL A 105 -5.31 -31.59 -0.56
N VAL A 106 -5.72 -32.44 -1.51
CA VAL A 106 -4.94 -33.28 -2.43
C VAL A 106 -3.46 -33.31 -2.07
N ARG A 107 -3.03 -34.33 -1.31
CA ARG A 107 -1.66 -34.81 -1.48
C ARG A 107 -1.56 -35.25 -2.93
N SER A 108 -1.08 -34.35 -3.78
CA SER A 108 -0.93 -34.61 -5.20
C SER A 108 0.33 -35.43 -5.41
N SER A 109 0.41 -36.60 -4.77
CA SER A 109 1.39 -37.62 -5.14
C SER A 109 1.03 -38.12 -6.54
N GLY A 110 1.32 -37.31 -7.56
CA GLY A 110 1.08 -37.61 -8.98
C GLY A 110 0.27 -36.61 -9.80
N ALA A 111 -0.21 -35.46 -9.29
CA ALA A 111 -0.88 -34.48 -10.16
C ALA A 111 0.17 -33.65 -10.93
N GLY A 112 -0.03 -33.48 -12.24
CA GLY A 112 0.85 -32.64 -13.06
C GLY A 112 0.75 -31.16 -12.69
N SER A 113 1.79 -30.38 -13.00
CA SER A 113 1.90 -28.92 -12.77
C SER A 113 0.63 -28.17 -13.18
N GLU A 114 0.06 -28.53 -14.35
CA GLU A 114 -1.16 -27.94 -14.88
C GLU A 114 -2.40 -28.16 -14.00
N ALA A 115 -2.57 -29.37 -13.46
CA ALA A 115 -3.71 -29.68 -12.59
C ALA A 115 -3.63 -28.87 -11.28
N LEU A 116 -2.42 -28.64 -10.77
CA LEU A 116 -2.21 -27.83 -9.58
C LEU A 116 -2.43 -26.34 -9.87
N ALA A 117 -2.03 -25.85 -11.04
CA ALA A 117 -2.33 -24.49 -11.49
C ALA A 117 -3.84 -24.24 -11.54
N GLU A 118 -4.64 -25.20 -11.99
CA GLU A 118 -6.10 -25.07 -11.97
C GLU A 118 -6.70 -25.09 -10.55
N VAL A 119 -6.16 -25.92 -9.65
CA VAL A 119 -6.56 -25.88 -8.23
C VAL A 119 -6.26 -24.51 -7.61
N ALA A 120 -5.10 -23.92 -7.91
CA ALA A 120 -4.74 -22.59 -7.45
C ALA A 120 -5.66 -21.50 -8.03
N ARG A 121 -5.99 -21.58 -9.33
CA ARG A 121 -6.96 -20.67 -9.98
C ARG A 121 -8.34 -20.71 -9.33
N GLU A 122 -8.83 -21.91 -9.03
CA GLU A 122 -10.10 -22.04 -8.30
C GLU A 122 -10.00 -21.51 -6.86
N GLY A 123 -8.85 -21.69 -6.21
CA GLY A 123 -8.52 -21.04 -4.95
C GLY A 123 -8.60 -19.51 -5.01
N ILE A 124 -7.99 -18.90 -6.04
CA ILE A 124 -8.03 -17.46 -6.30
C ILE A 124 -9.48 -16.99 -6.45
N ARG A 125 -10.31 -17.68 -7.26
CA ARG A 125 -11.71 -17.27 -7.47
C ARG A 125 -12.55 -17.31 -6.20
N ARG A 126 -12.37 -18.33 -5.36
CA ARG A 126 -13.01 -18.38 -4.03
C ARG A 126 -12.51 -17.27 -3.11
N GLY A 127 -11.21 -16.98 -3.12
CA GLY A 127 -10.63 -15.87 -2.38
C GLY A 127 -11.22 -14.53 -2.79
N LEU A 128 -11.32 -14.27 -4.10
CA LEU A 128 -11.94 -13.06 -4.62
C LEU A 128 -13.43 -12.98 -4.26
N ALA A 129 -14.16 -14.10 -4.28
CA ALA A 129 -15.56 -14.14 -3.85
C ALA A 129 -15.73 -13.75 -2.37
N PHE A 130 -14.83 -14.25 -1.52
CA PHE A 130 -14.78 -13.85 -0.12
C PHE A 130 -14.48 -12.35 0.03
N LEU A 131 -13.48 -11.84 -0.68
CA LEU A 131 -13.13 -10.41 -0.63
C LEU A 131 -14.31 -9.53 -1.05
N GLU A 132 -14.97 -9.84 -2.16
CA GLU A 132 -16.20 -9.15 -2.60
C GLU A 132 -17.30 -9.15 -1.53
N SER A 133 -17.45 -10.24 -0.78
CA SER A 133 -18.44 -10.35 0.31
C SER A 133 -18.10 -9.55 1.57
N THR A 134 -16.84 -9.10 1.69
CA THR A 134 -16.36 -8.38 2.86
C THR A 134 -16.05 -6.92 2.57
N ILE A 135 -15.75 -6.51 1.34
CA ILE A 135 -15.49 -5.10 1.05
C ILE A 135 -16.80 -4.31 1.10
N ASP A 136 -16.75 -3.12 1.69
CA ASP A 136 -17.93 -2.27 1.80
C ASP A 136 -18.39 -1.74 0.44
N ALA A 137 -19.66 -1.34 0.38
CA ALA A 137 -20.27 -0.85 -0.85
C ALA A 137 -19.58 0.41 -1.42
N ASP A 138 -18.89 1.18 -0.59
CA ASP A 138 -18.07 2.32 -1.00
C ASP A 138 -16.67 1.93 -1.52
N GLY A 139 -16.26 0.67 -1.35
CA GLY A 139 -14.96 0.14 -1.75
C GLY A 139 -13.94 0.02 -0.61
N ALA A 140 -14.33 0.34 0.63
CA ALA A 140 -13.44 0.29 1.79
C ALA A 140 -13.17 -1.15 2.25
N TRP A 141 -11.91 -1.45 2.56
CA TRP A 141 -11.50 -2.74 3.10
C TRP A 141 -11.54 -2.75 4.63
N TYR A 142 -12.01 -3.86 5.20
CA TYR A 142 -11.93 -4.07 6.64
C TYR A 142 -10.53 -4.45 7.11
N CYS A 143 -10.10 -3.79 8.16
CA CYS A 143 -9.00 -4.21 9.03
C CYS A 143 -9.51 -4.36 10.46
N ILE A 144 -8.88 -5.22 11.24
CA ILE A 144 -9.17 -5.37 12.66
C ILE A 144 -7.96 -4.86 13.45
N ARG A 145 -8.21 -3.93 14.37
CA ARG A 145 -7.27 -3.52 15.41
C ARG A 145 -7.46 -4.44 16.62
N PHE A 146 -6.36 -4.95 17.16
CA PHE A 146 -6.36 -5.77 18.37
C PHE A 146 -5.14 -5.49 19.22
N ASN A 147 -5.22 -5.77 20.52
CA ASN A 147 -4.05 -5.71 21.39
C ASN A 147 -3.28 -7.04 21.30
N VAL A 148 -1.97 -6.99 21.05
CA VAL A 148 -1.17 -8.20 20.88
C VAL A 148 -0.74 -8.85 22.19
N ALA A 149 -0.78 -8.11 23.30
CA ALA A 149 -0.35 -8.59 24.62
C ALA A 149 -1.51 -8.93 25.55
N ASP A 150 -2.66 -8.27 25.38
CA ASP A 150 -3.85 -8.48 26.20
C ASP A 150 -5.05 -8.84 25.30
N PRO A 151 -5.38 -10.14 25.17
CA PRO A 151 -6.49 -10.59 24.35
C PRO A 151 -7.87 -10.23 24.93
N ASP A 152 -7.94 -9.78 26.19
CA ASP A 152 -9.19 -9.36 26.82
C ASP A 152 -9.60 -7.94 26.39
N ILE A 153 -8.67 -7.17 25.81
CA ILE A 153 -8.98 -5.88 25.20
C ILE A 153 -9.80 -6.12 23.92
N PRO A 154 -11.00 -5.49 23.81
CA PRO A 154 -11.85 -5.66 22.63
C PRO A 154 -11.13 -5.34 21.32
N ARG A 155 -11.51 -6.09 20.29
CA ARG A 155 -11.02 -5.94 18.92
C ARG A 155 -11.98 -5.03 18.16
N HIS A 156 -11.47 -4.25 17.21
CA HIS A 156 -12.27 -3.19 16.55
C HIS A 156 -12.12 -3.22 15.05
N PHE A 157 -13.23 -3.04 14.34
CA PHE A 157 -13.20 -2.83 12.89
C PHE A 157 -12.65 -1.44 12.54
N GLU A 158 -11.91 -1.40 11.45
CA GLU A 158 -11.36 -0.20 10.85
C GLU A 158 -11.49 -0.26 9.32
N ARG A 159 -11.49 0.92 8.73
CA ARG A 159 -11.49 1.13 7.28
C ARG A 159 -10.47 2.22 6.93
N PRO A 160 -9.16 1.99 7.12
CA PRO A 160 -8.16 2.99 6.80
C PRO A 160 -7.87 2.95 5.28
N PRO A 161 -7.72 4.11 4.61
CA PRO A 161 -7.28 4.17 3.21
C PRO A 161 -6.00 3.38 2.95
N PHE A 162 -5.09 3.35 3.92
CA PHE A 162 -3.87 2.52 3.88
C PHE A 162 -4.14 1.05 3.56
N VAL A 163 -5.05 0.39 4.29
CA VAL A 163 -5.32 -1.05 4.08
C VAL A 163 -5.99 -1.29 2.74
N SER A 164 -6.94 -0.43 2.37
CA SER A 164 -7.57 -0.45 1.06
C SER A 164 -6.54 -0.37 -0.07
N ALA A 165 -5.59 0.57 0.01
CA ALA A 165 -4.54 0.71 -1.00
C ALA A 165 -3.55 -0.46 -1.01
N LEU A 166 -3.10 -0.92 0.17
CA LEU A 166 -2.17 -2.04 0.31
C LEU A 166 -2.74 -3.32 -0.33
N CYS A 167 -4.00 -3.64 -0.06
CA CYS A 167 -4.67 -4.82 -0.61
C CYS A 167 -4.97 -4.67 -2.10
N ALA A 168 -5.38 -3.48 -2.57
CA ALA A 168 -5.59 -3.24 -4.00
C ALA A 168 -4.30 -3.45 -4.80
N LEU A 169 -3.15 -3.00 -4.29
CA LEU A 169 -1.84 -3.20 -4.93
C LEU A 169 -1.47 -4.69 -5.05
N ALA A 170 -1.81 -5.53 -4.06
CA ALA A 170 -1.58 -6.97 -4.14
C ALA A 170 -2.45 -7.61 -5.26
N LEU A 171 -3.70 -7.15 -5.40
CA LEU A 171 -4.63 -7.65 -6.41
C LEU A 171 -4.32 -7.18 -7.84
N GLU A 172 -3.43 -6.21 -8.06
CA GLU A 172 -3.02 -5.78 -9.41
C GLU A 172 -2.39 -6.91 -10.24
N SER A 173 -1.90 -7.96 -9.59
CA SER A 173 -1.37 -9.16 -10.23
C SER A 173 -2.44 -10.07 -10.85
N SER A 174 -3.73 -9.85 -10.55
CA SER A 174 -4.81 -10.75 -10.97
C SER A 174 -5.62 -10.19 -12.15
N ASP A 175 -5.71 -10.98 -13.20
CA ASP A 175 -6.54 -10.69 -14.38
C ASP A 175 -8.00 -11.16 -14.24
N GLU A 176 -8.41 -11.67 -13.08
CA GLU A 176 -9.79 -12.06 -12.83
C GLU A 176 -10.72 -10.83 -12.85
N PRO A 177 -11.87 -10.87 -13.57
CA PRO A 177 -12.79 -9.73 -13.64
C PRO A 177 -13.24 -9.21 -12.27
N ARG A 178 -13.37 -10.10 -11.29
CA ARG A 178 -13.72 -9.74 -9.91
C ARG A 178 -12.61 -8.95 -9.21
N ALA A 179 -11.34 -9.28 -9.44
CA ALA A 179 -10.22 -8.52 -8.90
C ALA A 179 -10.22 -7.08 -9.45
N ARG A 180 -10.45 -6.92 -10.77
CA ARG A 180 -10.60 -5.59 -11.39
C ARG A 180 -11.78 -4.80 -10.82
N ALA A 181 -12.92 -5.45 -10.60
CA ALA A 181 -14.10 -4.80 -10.02
C ALA A 181 -13.84 -4.32 -8.59
N ILE A 182 -13.20 -5.16 -7.77
CA ILE A 182 -12.76 -4.82 -6.42
C ILE A 182 -11.81 -3.61 -6.46
N CYS A 183 -10.76 -3.66 -7.28
CA CYS A 183 -9.79 -2.57 -7.37
C CYS A 183 -10.43 -1.26 -7.84
N THR A 184 -11.43 -1.34 -8.74
CA THR A 184 -12.18 -0.17 -9.21
C THR A 184 -12.99 0.48 -8.09
N ALA A 185 -13.74 -0.32 -7.32
CA ALA A 185 -14.49 0.17 -6.17
C ALA A 185 -13.55 0.77 -5.11
N THR A 186 -12.46 0.08 -4.80
CA THR A 186 -11.45 0.56 -3.84
C THR A 186 -10.81 1.86 -4.29
N LYS A 187 -10.50 2.03 -5.58
CA LYS A 187 -9.99 3.30 -6.11
C LYS A 187 -10.97 4.45 -5.90
N ALA A 188 -12.28 4.21 -6.03
CA ALA A 188 -13.29 5.23 -5.77
C ALA A 188 -13.30 5.65 -4.28
N TYR A 189 -13.22 4.70 -3.35
CA TYR A 189 -13.04 4.97 -1.92
C TYR A 189 -11.78 5.81 -1.63
N LEU A 190 -10.65 5.47 -2.27
CA LEU A 190 -9.41 6.22 -2.07
C LEU A 190 -9.49 7.65 -2.60
N ILE A 191 -10.19 7.88 -3.72
CA ILE A 191 -10.48 9.22 -4.24
C ILE A 191 -11.38 9.98 -3.26
N ASP A 192 -12.41 9.34 -2.70
CA ASP A 192 -13.29 10.00 -1.72
C ASP A 192 -12.54 10.41 -0.45
N THR A 193 -11.46 9.71 -0.10
CA THR A 193 -10.67 9.98 1.12
C THR A 193 -9.44 10.88 0.92
N ILE A 194 -9.15 11.31 -0.31
CA ILE A 194 -7.99 12.17 -0.60
C ILE A 194 -8.14 13.57 0.01
N GLU A 195 -7.09 14.08 0.64
CA GLU A 195 -7.00 15.45 1.12
C GLU A 195 -6.04 16.26 0.24
N TYR A 196 -6.33 17.53 0.01
CA TYR A 196 -5.39 18.40 -0.73
C TYR A 196 -4.05 18.53 0.02
N PRO A 197 -2.89 18.49 -0.66
CA PRO A 197 -2.70 18.46 -2.12
C PRO A 197 -2.56 17.05 -2.74
N GLY A 198 -3.12 16.02 -2.13
CA GLY A 198 -3.00 14.62 -2.54
C GLY A 198 -2.38 13.75 -1.46
N LEU A 199 -2.82 13.95 -0.21
CA LEU A 199 -2.35 13.24 0.97
C LEU A 199 -3.47 12.38 1.56
N TRP A 200 -3.07 11.34 2.29
CA TRP A 200 -3.98 10.49 3.04
C TRP A 200 -3.51 10.34 4.47
N ARG A 201 -4.48 10.07 5.35
CA ARG A 201 -4.28 9.77 6.77
C ARG A 201 -4.66 8.31 7.02
N TYR A 202 -3.95 7.63 7.93
CA TYR A 202 -4.42 6.36 8.45
C TYR A 202 -5.75 6.50 9.23
N TYR A 203 -5.80 7.45 10.18
CA TYR A 203 -7.04 7.84 10.87
C TYR A 203 -7.33 9.32 10.66
N ARG A 204 -8.61 9.68 10.63
CA ARG A 204 -9.06 11.08 10.49
C ARG A 204 -8.50 12.04 11.55
N HIS A 205 -8.16 11.56 12.75
CA HIS A 205 -7.64 12.37 13.85
C HIS A 205 -6.10 12.41 13.93
N LEU A 206 -5.39 11.64 13.09
CA LEU A 206 -3.94 11.68 12.97
C LEU A 206 -3.54 12.57 11.79
N PRO A 207 -2.34 13.17 11.78
CA PRO A 207 -1.78 13.84 10.62
C PRO A 207 -1.72 12.92 9.40
N PRO A 208 -1.64 13.48 8.18
CA PRO A 208 -1.34 12.68 7.00
C PRO A 208 0.01 11.99 7.15
N ASP A 209 0.19 10.86 6.49
CA ASP A 209 1.40 10.07 6.59
C ASP A 209 1.87 9.57 5.21
N LEU A 210 3.18 9.37 5.08
CA LEU A 210 3.81 8.97 3.83
C LEU A 210 3.61 7.50 3.51
N ASP A 211 3.22 6.65 4.46
CA ASP A 211 2.93 5.25 4.18
C ASP A 211 1.60 5.14 3.42
N SER A 212 0.52 5.67 4.02
CA SER A 212 -0.80 5.82 3.44
C SER A 212 -0.74 6.60 2.12
N THR A 213 -0.08 7.76 2.13
CA THR A 213 -0.04 8.64 0.95
C THR A 213 0.64 7.96 -0.24
N SER A 214 1.76 7.27 -0.02
CA SER A 214 2.49 6.62 -1.11
C SER A 214 1.71 5.47 -1.73
N LEU A 215 1.13 4.58 -0.90
CA LEU A 215 0.33 3.46 -1.41
C LEU A 215 -0.94 3.95 -2.12
N CYS A 216 -1.67 4.90 -1.53
CA CYS A 216 -2.88 5.45 -2.13
C CYS A 216 -2.58 6.17 -3.45
N SER A 217 -1.48 6.92 -3.52
CA SER A 217 -1.05 7.60 -4.75
C SER A 217 -0.80 6.60 -5.89
N MET A 218 -0.18 5.45 -5.61
CA MET A 218 0.06 4.41 -6.61
C MET A 218 -1.24 3.82 -7.19
N VAL A 219 -2.25 3.58 -6.34
CA VAL A 219 -3.55 3.04 -6.78
C VAL A 219 -4.38 4.09 -7.52
N VAL A 220 -4.41 5.32 -6.99
CA VAL A 220 -5.25 6.39 -7.53
C VAL A 220 -4.69 6.92 -8.85
N GLY A 221 -3.37 7.17 -8.91
CA GLY A 221 -2.56 7.46 -10.10
C GLY A 221 -3.03 8.60 -11.01
N ALA A 222 -4.18 8.43 -11.66
CA ALA A 222 -4.76 9.32 -12.65
C ALA A 222 -5.53 10.52 -12.05
N HIS A 223 -5.78 10.57 -10.74
CA HIS A 223 -6.42 11.74 -10.15
C HIS A 223 -5.52 12.98 -10.37
N PRO A 224 -6.04 14.14 -10.82
CA PRO A 224 -5.22 15.29 -11.19
C PRO A 224 -4.24 15.77 -10.12
N TRP A 225 -4.59 15.68 -8.84
CA TRP A 225 -3.65 16.04 -7.76
C TRP A 225 -2.43 15.10 -7.67
N ILE A 226 -2.59 13.84 -8.04
CA ILE A 226 -1.51 12.85 -8.02
C ILE A 226 -0.73 12.93 -9.33
N TRP A 227 -1.44 12.88 -10.46
CA TRP A 227 -0.84 12.91 -11.79
C TRP A 227 -0.06 14.21 -12.07
N LEU A 228 -0.54 15.36 -11.58
CA LEU A 228 0.20 16.63 -11.69
C LEU A 228 1.24 16.82 -10.57
N GLY A 229 1.50 15.79 -9.76
CA GLY A 229 2.46 15.81 -8.68
C GLY A 229 2.24 16.87 -7.61
N ARG A 230 0.98 17.21 -7.31
CA ARG A 230 0.67 18.25 -6.31
C ARG A 230 1.09 17.85 -4.90
N ASN A 231 1.15 16.55 -4.60
CA ASN A 231 1.65 16.05 -3.32
C ASN A 231 3.18 15.93 -3.24
N VAL A 232 3.89 15.92 -4.38
CA VAL A 232 5.34 15.67 -4.43
C VAL A 232 6.14 16.69 -3.62
N PRO A 233 5.89 18.02 -3.71
CA PRO A 233 6.62 18.97 -2.87
C PRO A 233 6.46 18.69 -1.37
N GLY A 234 5.26 18.26 -0.94
CA GLY A 234 4.99 17.91 0.45
C GLY A 234 5.70 16.62 0.89
N ILE A 235 5.79 15.63 -0.01
CA ILE A 235 6.54 14.39 0.25
C ILE A 235 8.04 14.69 0.35
N LEU A 236 8.60 15.46 -0.60
CA LEU A 236 10.02 15.80 -0.64
C LEU A 236 10.46 16.70 0.52
N ALA A 237 9.59 17.59 1.00
CA ALA A 237 9.88 18.41 2.17
C ALA A 237 9.91 17.59 3.49
N ASN A 238 9.38 16.37 3.50
CA ASN A 238 9.27 15.54 4.71
C ASN A 238 10.46 14.59 4.88
N GLN A 239 11.66 15.13 4.72
CA GLN A 239 12.93 14.43 4.89
C GLN A 239 13.65 14.85 6.17
N ASP A 240 14.44 13.94 6.74
CA ASP A 240 15.41 14.28 7.77
C ASP A 240 16.75 14.75 7.17
N GLU A 241 17.71 15.07 8.06
CA GLU A 241 19.04 15.56 7.66
C GLU A 241 19.86 14.55 6.85
N ASP A 242 19.52 13.26 6.93
CA ASP A 242 20.17 12.17 6.20
C ASP A 242 19.46 11.87 4.86
N GLY A 243 18.44 12.66 4.49
CA GLY A 243 17.67 12.48 3.25
C GLY A 243 16.72 11.27 3.28
N ARG A 244 16.37 10.77 4.47
CA ARG A 244 15.37 9.72 4.66
C ARG A 244 14.00 10.36 4.88
N PHE A 245 12.95 9.69 4.43
CA PHE A 245 11.59 10.16 4.57
C PHE A 245 11.00 9.79 5.94
N MET A 246 10.34 10.76 6.57
CA MET A 246 9.66 10.61 7.85
C MET A 246 8.22 10.12 7.64
N THR A 247 7.64 9.41 8.62
CA THR A 247 6.28 8.88 8.47
C THR A 247 5.22 9.98 8.43
N TRP A 248 5.21 10.91 9.38
CA TRP A 248 4.13 11.87 9.55
C TRP A 248 4.41 13.18 8.82
N VAL A 249 3.41 13.72 8.12
CA VAL A 249 3.47 15.00 7.41
C VAL A 249 2.74 16.06 8.23
N LEU A 250 3.50 16.96 8.87
CA LEU A 250 2.94 18.04 9.69
C LEU A 250 2.84 19.33 8.87
N GLN A 251 1.69 19.52 8.22
CA GLN A 251 1.39 20.77 7.52
C GLN A 251 1.22 21.95 8.48
N GLU A 252 1.27 23.17 7.94
CA GLU A 252 1.00 24.37 8.72
C GLU A 252 -0.40 24.30 9.37
N GLY A 253 -0.45 24.52 10.69
CA GLY A 253 -1.67 24.46 11.48
C GLY A 253 -2.14 23.05 11.88
N GLU A 254 -1.47 22.00 11.38
CA GLU A 254 -1.75 20.61 11.72
C GLU A 254 -1.33 20.33 13.19
N PRO A 255 -2.23 19.75 14.01
CA PRO A 255 -1.91 19.33 15.37
C PRO A 255 -0.80 18.29 15.45
N ASP A 256 0.26 18.57 16.22
CA ASP A 256 1.34 17.60 16.46
C ASP A 256 1.00 16.58 17.55
N VAL A 257 -0.08 15.84 17.33
CA VAL A 257 -0.59 14.78 18.23
C VAL A 257 0.30 13.53 18.21
N VAL A 258 1.22 13.46 17.24
CA VAL A 258 2.14 12.33 17.05
C VAL A 258 3.46 12.54 17.77
N SER A 259 3.75 13.75 18.27
CA SER A 259 4.99 14.04 19.03
C SER A 259 5.39 12.99 20.07
N PRO A 260 4.49 12.34 20.84
CA PRO A 260 4.90 11.36 21.85
C PRO A 260 5.37 10.02 21.26
N PHE A 261 5.02 9.73 20.02
CA PHE A 261 5.30 8.45 19.35
C PHE A 261 5.79 8.64 17.92
N ARG A 262 6.28 9.83 17.59
CA ARG A 262 6.80 10.18 16.27
C ARG A 262 7.95 9.24 15.96
N ILE A 263 7.96 8.78 14.72
CA ILE A 263 8.91 7.80 14.25
C ILE A 263 10.06 8.55 13.62
N GLU A 264 11.26 8.03 13.84
CA GLU A 264 12.40 8.24 12.96
C GLU A 264 12.13 7.58 11.59
N ALA A 265 13.05 7.66 10.64
CA ALA A 265 12.86 7.02 9.33
C ALA A 265 12.51 5.53 9.44
N ASP A 266 11.47 5.08 8.72
CA ASP A 266 11.03 3.68 8.69
C ASP A 266 11.30 3.05 7.30
N PRO A 267 11.86 1.83 7.22
CA PRO A 267 12.27 1.24 5.96
C PRO A 267 11.11 0.95 5.01
N VAL A 268 9.93 0.61 5.51
CA VAL A 268 8.76 0.34 4.66
C VAL A 268 8.17 1.63 4.13
N VAL A 269 8.10 2.67 4.96
CA VAL A 269 7.67 4.01 4.53
C VAL A 269 8.57 4.53 3.42
N ASN A 270 9.89 4.43 3.60
CA ASN A 270 10.85 4.85 2.59
C ASN A 270 10.77 3.99 1.32
N ALA A 271 10.60 2.67 1.45
CA ALA A 271 10.37 1.81 0.29
C ALA A 271 9.10 2.23 -0.47
N ASN A 272 8.02 2.58 0.22
CA ASN A 272 6.78 3.04 -0.40
C ASN A 272 6.93 4.40 -1.08
N VAL A 273 7.66 5.34 -0.49
CA VAL A 273 7.98 6.62 -1.13
C VAL A 273 8.79 6.40 -2.40
N ILE A 274 9.80 5.53 -2.39
CA ILE A 274 10.60 5.18 -3.58
C ILE A 274 9.72 4.50 -4.64
N ALA A 275 8.86 3.56 -4.24
CA ALA A 275 7.92 2.89 -5.13
C ALA A 275 6.96 3.88 -5.81
N CYS A 276 6.55 4.93 -5.08
CA CYS A 276 5.68 5.98 -5.56
C CYS A 276 6.45 6.93 -6.49
N LEU A 277 7.48 7.62 -5.99
CA LEU A 277 8.17 8.70 -6.71
C LEU A 277 9.15 8.21 -7.79
N GLY A 278 9.56 6.94 -7.74
CA GLY A 278 10.51 6.33 -8.66
C GLY A 278 11.98 6.70 -8.40
N ASP A 279 12.83 6.37 -9.38
CA ASP A 279 14.25 6.73 -9.37
C ASP A 279 14.46 8.20 -9.72
N ARG A 280 14.72 9.03 -8.70
CA ARG A 280 14.98 10.46 -8.83
C ARG A 280 16.08 10.90 -7.88
N SER A 281 16.69 12.06 -8.15
CA SER A 281 17.76 12.61 -7.32
C SER A 281 17.41 12.68 -5.84
N GLU A 282 16.17 13.04 -5.54
CA GLU A 282 15.65 13.33 -4.21
C GLU A 282 15.33 12.05 -3.43
N THR A 283 15.27 10.89 -4.07
CA THR A 283 15.09 9.59 -3.39
C THR A 283 16.42 8.85 -3.18
N ARG A 284 17.54 9.36 -3.69
CA ARG A 284 18.84 8.65 -3.68
C ARG A 284 19.39 8.35 -2.28
N ASP A 285 19.22 9.26 -1.34
CA ASP A 285 19.68 9.05 0.05
C ASP A 285 18.87 7.93 0.73
N ALA A 286 17.53 7.98 0.61
CA ALA A 286 16.67 6.90 1.06
C ALA A 286 16.99 5.55 0.38
N GLN A 287 17.27 5.54 -0.93
CA GLN A 287 17.70 4.34 -1.66
C GLN A 287 18.99 3.76 -1.06
N ARG A 288 20.04 4.58 -0.89
CA ARG A 288 21.32 4.16 -0.26
C ARG A 288 21.13 3.62 1.14
N TRP A 289 20.25 4.26 1.92
CA TRP A 289 19.95 3.82 3.27
C TRP A 289 19.28 2.43 3.30
N LEU A 290 18.28 2.18 2.45
CA LEU A 290 17.68 0.85 2.31
C LEU A 290 18.69 -0.19 1.80
N GLU A 291 19.55 0.18 0.86
CA GLU A 291 20.62 -0.69 0.35
C GLU A 291 21.57 -1.12 1.47
N ALA A 292 21.99 -0.19 2.32
CA ALA A 292 22.85 -0.48 3.47
C ALA A 292 22.14 -1.42 4.47
N LEU A 293 20.88 -1.14 4.83
CA LEU A 293 20.11 -1.98 5.76
C LEU A 293 20.00 -3.43 5.29
N VAL A 294 19.73 -3.64 4.00
CA VAL A 294 19.61 -4.98 3.39
C VAL A 294 20.97 -5.68 3.30
N THR A 295 22.00 -4.95 2.88
CA THR A 295 23.36 -5.50 2.70
C THR A 295 23.96 -5.91 4.04
N ASP A 296 23.85 -5.05 5.05
CA ASP A 296 24.42 -5.28 6.37
C ASP A 296 23.59 -6.26 7.21
N GLY A 297 22.35 -6.54 6.81
CA GLY A 297 21.46 -7.46 7.52
C GLY A 297 20.81 -6.84 8.77
N ASN A 298 20.64 -5.53 8.79
CA ASN A 298 20.17 -4.75 9.94
C ASN A 298 18.66 -4.45 9.92
N LEU A 299 17.86 -5.25 9.19
CA LEU A 299 16.42 -5.01 9.06
C LEU A 299 15.57 -5.53 10.24
N GLU A 300 16.06 -6.51 11.00
CA GLU A 300 15.32 -7.04 12.13
C GLU A 300 15.12 -5.96 13.20
N GLY A 301 13.86 -5.67 13.52
CA GLY A 301 13.48 -4.61 14.48
C GLY A 301 13.75 -3.17 14.00
N SER A 302 14.06 -2.98 12.71
CA SER A 302 14.30 -1.65 12.12
C SER A 302 13.01 -0.88 11.80
N SER A 303 11.88 -1.59 11.64
CA SER A 303 10.58 -0.97 11.46
C SER A 303 9.81 -0.92 12.78
N LYS A 304 9.10 0.19 12.99
CA LYS A 304 8.17 0.32 14.12
C LYS A 304 6.86 -0.42 13.84
N TRP A 305 6.41 -0.42 12.60
CA TRP A 305 5.08 -0.90 12.21
C TRP A 305 5.08 -2.30 11.64
N TYR A 306 6.20 -2.77 11.07
CA TYR A 306 6.25 -4.04 10.36
C TYR A 306 7.10 -5.02 11.16
N PRO A 307 6.48 -5.92 11.93
CA PRO A 307 7.18 -6.75 12.91
C PRO A 307 8.05 -7.82 12.27
N ASP A 308 7.69 -8.25 11.07
CA ASP A 308 8.36 -9.34 10.35
C ASP A 308 9.24 -8.80 9.23
N THR A 309 10.51 -9.22 9.21
CA THR A 309 11.48 -8.80 8.18
C THR A 309 11.02 -9.14 6.75
N VAL A 310 10.20 -10.18 6.59
CA VAL A 310 9.63 -10.56 5.28
C VAL A 310 8.70 -9.48 4.72
N ALA A 311 7.92 -8.80 5.57
CA ALA A 311 7.05 -7.71 5.14
C ALA A 311 7.88 -6.51 4.66
N ILE A 312 9.03 -6.27 5.32
CA ILE A 312 9.98 -5.24 4.90
C ILE A 312 10.62 -5.59 3.55
N TYR A 313 11.10 -6.83 3.39
CA TYR A 313 11.65 -7.28 2.10
C TYR A 313 10.62 -7.22 0.97
N TYR A 314 9.37 -7.56 1.26
CA TYR A 314 8.28 -7.44 0.29
C TYR A 314 8.05 -5.98 -0.16
N ALA A 315 8.03 -5.02 0.76
CA ALA A 315 7.92 -3.60 0.41
C ALA A 315 9.11 -3.10 -0.44
N ILE A 316 10.34 -3.51 -0.08
CA ILE A 316 11.55 -3.17 -0.84
C ILE A 316 11.53 -3.81 -2.25
N ALA A 317 11.09 -5.06 -2.37
CA ALA A 317 10.96 -5.74 -3.66
C ALA A 317 9.95 -5.03 -4.58
N ARG A 318 8.79 -4.62 -4.04
CA ARG A 318 7.82 -3.78 -4.76
C ARG A 318 8.43 -2.46 -5.21
N ALA A 319 9.17 -1.78 -4.34
CA ALA A 319 9.85 -0.52 -4.66
C ALA A 319 10.85 -0.70 -5.81
N MET A 320 11.68 -1.75 -5.75
CA MET A 320 12.64 -2.10 -6.79
C MET A 320 11.97 -2.39 -8.15
N VAL A 321 10.79 -3.04 -8.17
CA VAL A 321 10.06 -3.29 -9.42
C VAL A 321 9.50 -1.99 -10.02
N ARG A 322 8.98 -1.09 -9.18
CA ARG A 322 8.31 0.15 -9.63
C ARG A 322 9.29 1.28 -9.94
N ALA A 323 10.42 1.34 -9.26
CA ALA A 323 11.39 2.42 -9.35
C ALA A 323 12.60 2.08 -10.24
N LYS A 324 12.50 1.12 -11.16
CA LYS A 324 13.65 0.70 -11.99
C LYS A 324 14.35 1.89 -12.67
N PRO A 325 15.69 1.96 -12.65
CA PRO A 325 16.63 0.93 -12.18
C PRO A 325 17.01 1.02 -10.68
N ALA A 326 16.36 1.89 -9.88
CA ALA A 326 16.68 2.00 -8.46
C ALA A 326 16.56 0.65 -7.74
N LEU A 327 17.48 0.41 -6.80
CA LEU A 327 17.57 -0.81 -5.99
C LEU A 327 17.81 -2.11 -6.77
N ASP A 328 17.94 -2.10 -8.10
CA ASP A 328 18.22 -3.31 -8.90
C ASP A 328 19.47 -4.09 -8.43
N PRO A 329 20.57 -3.45 -7.97
CA PRO A 329 21.72 -4.17 -7.40
C PRO A 329 21.38 -5.04 -6.19
N LEU A 330 20.27 -4.77 -5.49
CA LEU A 330 19.82 -5.57 -4.35
C LEU A 330 19.17 -6.88 -4.75
N ARG A 331 18.81 -7.12 -6.01
CA ARG A 331 18.13 -8.36 -6.46
C ARG A 331 18.73 -9.65 -5.89
N PRO A 332 20.03 -9.96 -6.08
CA PRO A 332 20.62 -11.18 -5.55
C PRO A 332 20.68 -11.18 -4.01
N ILE A 333 20.91 -10.02 -3.39
CA ILE A 333 21.00 -9.91 -1.93
C ILE A 333 19.62 -10.16 -1.31
N LEU A 334 18.56 -9.54 -1.83
CA LEU A 334 17.19 -9.76 -1.39
C LEU A 334 16.78 -11.22 -1.57
N ALA A 335 17.12 -11.85 -2.70
CA ALA A 335 16.84 -13.26 -2.93
C ALA A 335 17.49 -14.14 -1.84
N ASP A 336 18.79 -13.96 -1.58
CA ASP A 336 19.51 -14.72 -0.56
C ASP A 336 18.95 -14.48 0.84
N ARG A 337 18.64 -13.21 1.17
CA ARG A 337 18.07 -12.83 2.47
C ARG A 337 16.69 -13.44 2.69
N ILE A 338 15.79 -13.36 1.70
CA ILE A 338 14.45 -13.93 1.78
C ILE A 338 14.55 -15.46 1.91
N LEU A 339 15.31 -16.13 1.04
CA LEU A 339 15.52 -17.59 1.11
C LEU A 339 16.14 -18.03 2.44
N GLY A 340 16.98 -17.19 3.04
CA GLY A 340 17.57 -17.40 4.36
C GLY A 340 16.56 -17.36 5.52
N LEU A 341 15.37 -16.78 5.35
CA LEU A 341 14.31 -16.77 6.38
C LEU A 341 13.60 -18.12 6.52
N ARG A 342 13.88 -19.10 5.66
CA ARG A 342 13.18 -20.40 5.67
C ARG A 342 13.48 -21.19 6.93
N ASP A 343 12.43 -21.67 7.58
CA ASP A 343 12.51 -22.54 8.74
C ASP A 343 12.97 -23.97 8.40
N ARG A 344 13.08 -24.84 9.41
CA ARG A 344 13.45 -26.26 9.22
C ARG A 344 12.47 -27.03 8.33
N LYS A 345 11.21 -26.58 8.26
CA LYS A 345 10.16 -27.10 7.36
C LYS A 345 10.13 -26.35 6.03
N ARG A 346 11.21 -25.61 5.71
CA ARG A 346 11.40 -24.87 4.48
C ARG A 346 10.30 -23.84 4.16
N GLY A 347 9.51 -23.42 5.16
CA GLY A 347 8.50 -22.36 5.03
C GLY A 347 8.96 -21.05 5.63
N PHE A 348 8.21 -19.97 5.38
CA PHE A 348 8.56 -18.62 5.84
C PHE A 348 7.82 -18.20 7.12
N GLY A 349 7.36 -19.16 7.92
CA GLY A 349 6.51 -18.92 9.08
C GLY A 349 5.03 -19.17 8.78
N ASN A 350 4.18 -18.17 9.01
CA ASN A 350 2.73 -18.22 8.76
C ASN A 350 2.39 -18.04 7.27
N VAL A 351 1.11 -18.15 6.92
CA VAL A 351 0.67 -18.09 5.52
C VAL A 351 0.80 -16.69 4.91
N LEU A 352 0.66 -15.63 5.70
CA LEU A 352 0.87 -14.25 5.24
C LEU A 352 2.35 -14.02 4.90
N GLN A 353 3.26 -14.41 5.80
CA GLN A 353 4.71 -14.33 5.59
C GLN A 353 5.15 -15.19 4.39
N THR A 354 4.53 -16.36 4.20
CA THR A 354 4.74 -17.19 3.00
C THR A 354 4.32 -16.45 1.74
N ALA A 355 3.12 -15.88 1.72
CA ALA A 355 2.61 -15.15 0.57
C ALA A 355 3.51 -13.96 0.19
N GLN A 356 3.90 -13.15 1.19
CA GLN A 356 4.82 -12.02 1.00
C GLN A 356 6.20 -12.47 0.49
N ALA A 357 6.77 -13.55 1.03
CA ALA A 357 8.04 -14.09 0.55
C ALA A 357 7.96 -14.59 -0.89
N VAL A 358 6.89 -15.30 -1.25
CA VAL A 358 6.64 -15.79 -2.61
C VAL A 358 6.55 -14.62 -3.59
N SER A 359 5.73 -13.61 -3.29
CA SER A 359 5.60 -12.43 -4.14
C SER A 359 6.91 -11.66 -4.27
N ALA A 360 7.64 -11.46 -3.16
CA ALA A 360 8.94 -10.80 -3.16
C ALA A 360 9.99 -11.58 -3.99
N LEU A 361 10.02 -12.91 -3.89
CA LEU A 361 10.90 -13.77 -4.68
C LEU A 361 10.57 -13.72 -6.17
N TYR A 362 9.30 -13.62 -6.54
CA TYR A 362 8.89 -13.39 -7.92
C TYR A 362 9.41 -12.03 -8.43
N ASP A 363 9.22 -10.96 -7.66
CA ASP A 363 9.63 -9.59 -8.03
C ASP A 363 11.15 -9.42 -8.21
N VAL A 364 11.94 -10.15 -7.41
CA VAL A 364 13.41 -10.21 -7.55
C VAL A 364 13.89 -11.25 -8.57
N GLY A 365 12.98 -11.97 -9.23
CA GLY A 365 13.31 -12.95 -10.27
C GLY A 365 13.93 -14.24 -9.76
N SER A 366 13.68 -14.60 -8.50
CA SER A 366 14.29 -15.75 -7.80
C SER A 366 13.27 -16.76 -7.27
N LEU A 367 12.07 -16.80 -7.86
CA LEU A 367 11.04 -17.78 -7.47
C LEU A 367 11.50 -19.23 -7.72
N GLY A 368 12.43 -19.47 -8.65
CA GLY A 368 13.06 -20.78 -8.84
C GLY A 368 13.86 -21.30 -7.64
N GLY A 369 14.13 -20.47 -6.62
CA GLY A 369 14.78 -20.87 -5.36
C GLY A 369 13.86 -21.63 -4.40
N ILE A 370 12.57 -21.75 -4.70
CA ILE A 370 11.57 -22.49 -3.91
C ILE A 370 10.87 -23.55 -4.75
N ASP A 371 10.14 -24.44 -4.08
CA ASP A 371 9.34 -25.48 -4.72
C ASP A 371 7.90 -24.95 -4.91
N PRO A 372 7.48 -24.60 -6.14
CA PRO A 372 6.20 -23.96 -6.36
C PRO A 372 5.02 -24.88 -6.01
N ILE A 373 5.16 -26.20 -6.19
CA ILE A 373 4.12 -27.18 -5.85
C ILE A 373 3.86 -27.12 -4.34
N ARG A 374 4.93 -27.17 -3.55
CA ARG A 374 4.86 -27.12 -2.10
C ARG A 374 4.24 -25.83 -1.58
N GLU A 375 4.58 -24.69 -2.18
CA GLU A 375 4.02 -23.41 -1.73
C GLU A 375 2.55 -23.24 -2.13
N VAL A 376 2.12 -23.71 -3.31
CA VAL A 376 0.68 -23.79 -3.62
C VAL A 376 -0.04 -24.66 -2.61
N GLU A 377 0.47 -25.86 -2.31
CA GLU A 377 -0.12 -26.73 -1.30
C GLU A 377 -0.20 -26.04 0.07
N ARG A 378 0.83 -25.29 0.48
CA ARG A 378 0.84 -24.56 1.76
C ARG A 378 -0.23 -23.47 1.81
N LEU A 379 -0.35 -22.67 0.76
CA LEU A 379 -1.36 -21.61 0.64
C LEU A 379 -2.76 -22.22 0.62
N MET A 380 -3.00 -23.24 -0.22
CA MET A 380 -4.30 -23.88 -0.37
C MET A 380 -4.76 -24.63 0.88
N ASN A 381 -3.85 -25.31 1.59
CA ASN A 381 -4.18 -25.98 2.86
C ASN A 381 -4.56 -25.01 4.00
N SER A 382 -4.26 -23.73 3.83
CA SER A 382 -4.63 -22.68 4.79
C SER A 382 -5.92 -21.96 4.39
N GLN A 383 -6.44 -22.18 3.18
CA GLN A 383 -7.69 -21.57 2.73
C GLN A 383 -8.89 -22.21 3.42
N ARG A 384 -9.82 -21.40 3.90
CA ARG A 384 -11.07 -21.81 4.53
C ARG A 384 -12.12 -22.14 3.47
N GLY A 385 -13.19 -22.83 3.90
CA GLY A 385 -14.29 -23.24 3.01
C GLY A 385 -15.08 -22.09 2.38
N ASP A 386 -15.04 -20.90 3.00
CA ASP A 386 -15.64 -19.68 2.45
C ASP A 386 -14.71 -18.93 1.45
N GLY A 387 -13.50 -19.43 1.23
CA GLY A 387 -12.50 -18.84 0.33
C GLY A 387 -11.47 -17.94 1.02
N SER A 388 -11.67 -17.58 2.28
CA SER A 388 -10.75 -16.72 3.03
C SER A 388 -9.47 -17.43 3.49
N TRP A 389 -8.46 -16.64 3.83
CA TRP A 389 -7.30 -17.07 4.61
C TRP A 389 -7.37 -16.54 6.05
N PRO A 390 -6.67 -17.18 7.01
CA PRO A 390 -6.73 -16.81 8.42
C PRO A 390 -6.35 -15.37 8.67
N GLU A 391 -6.94 -14.78 9.70
CA GLU A 391 -6.51 -13.48 10.19
C GLU A 391 -5.14 -13.61 10.86
N LEU A 392 -4.22 -12.76 10.43
CA LEU A 392 -2.85 -12.72 10.92
C LEU A 392 -2.44 -11.27 11.14
N LEU A 393 -1.50 -11.06 12.07
CA LEU A 393 -0.84 -9.77 12.26
C LEU A 393 -0.12 -9.38 10.97
N ALA A 394 -0.52 -8.25 10.39
CA ALA A 394 0.05 -7.71 9.16
C ALA A 394 1.01 -6.54 9.44
N PHE A 395 0.62 -5.66 10.37
CA PHE A 395 1.41 -4.51 10.81
C PHE A 395 0.90 -4.04 12.18
N GLY A 396 1.59 -3.09 12.81
CA GLY A 396 1.25 -2.52 14.11
C GLY A 396 2.49 -2.31 14.99
N ASP A 397 2.36 -1.47 16.01
CA ASP A 397 3.43 -1.26 17.00
C ASP A 397 3.44 -2.44 17.98
N GLN A 398 4.55 -3.19 17.96
CA GLN A 398 4.78 -4.31 18.88
C GLN A 398 5.64 -3.92 20.08
N SER A 399 6.12 -2.67 20.13
CA SER A 399 7.12 -2.23 21.10
C SER A 399 6.55 -1.27 22.13
N LEU A 400 6.80 -1.54 23.41
CA LEU A 400 6.63 -0.54 24.47
C LEU A 400 7.65 0.61 24.38
N LYS A 401 8.60 0.55 23.42
CA LYS A 401 9.65 1.55 23.22
C LYS A 401 9.09 2.97 23.06
N TRP A 402 7.83 3.10 22.65
CA TRP A 402 7.19 4.38 22.37
C TRP A 402 5.88 4.62 23.17
N GLY A 403 5.62 3.84 24.23
CA GLY A 403 4.53 4.08 25.19
C GLY A 403 3.68 2.87 25.57
N LEU A 404 2.82 3.03 26.59
CA LEU A 404 1.91 2.01 27.15
C LEU A 404 0.84 1.49 26.17
N VAL A 405 0.66 2.16 25.03
CA VAL A 405 -0.33 1.84 23.99
C VAL A 405 0.32 1.07 22.82
N GLY A 406 1.65 0.89 22.81
CA GLY A 406 2.46 0.33 21.71
C GLY A 406 2.42 -1.19 21.54
N GLN A 407 1.27 -1.82 21.81
CA GLN A 407 1.06 -3.25 21.58
C GLN A 407 -0.23 -3.45 20.78
N ILE A 408 -0.35 -2.70 19.69
CA ILE A 408 -1.50 -2.73 18.80
C ILE A 408 -1.08 -3.44 17.53
N GLY A 409 -1.82 -4.49 17.19
CA GLY A 409 -1.74 -5.19 15.93
C GLY A 409 -2.91 -4.86 15.03
N HIS A 410 -2.64 -4.93 13.74
CA HIS A 410 -3.60 -4.76 12.67
C HIS A 410 -3.55 -5.96 11.74
N GLY A 411 -4.71 -6.47 11.37
CA GLY A 411 -4.84 -7.60 10.47
C GLY A 411 -6.29 -7.89 10.15
N SER A 412 -6.53 -8.65 9.09
CA SER A 412 -7.83 -9.23 8.82
C SER A 412 -7.66 -10.44 7.90
N GLU A 413 -8.72 -11.23 7.79
CA GLU A 413 -8.80 -12.29 6.78
C GLU A 413 -8.78 -11.71 5.37
N ALA A 414 -9.34 -10.51 5.17
CA ALA A 414 -9.31 -9.81 3.88
C ALA A 414 -7.87 -9.43 3.50
N VAL A 415 -7.10 -8.85 4.43
CA VAL A 415 -5.68 -8.52 4.22
C VAL A 415 -4.87 -9.76 3.85
N THR A 416 -5.00 -10.82 4.63
CA THR A 416 -4.24 -12.06 4.38
C THR A 416 -4.64 -12.71 3.05
N SER A 417 -5.93 -12.68 2.71
CA SER A 417 -6.45 -13.24 1.47
C SER A 417 -5.92 -12.49 0.24
N ALA A 418 -5.81 -11.16 0.28
CA ALA A 418 -5.26 -10.37 -0.82
C ALA A 418 -3.81 -10.79 -1.15
N PHE A 419 -2.95 -10.93 -0.13
CA PHE A 419 -1.58 -11.39 -0.33
C PHE A 419 -1.50 -12.85 -0.79
N CYS A 420 -2.36 -13.73 -0.26
CA CYS A 420 -2.39 -15.13 -0.70
C CYS A 420 -2.82 -15.25 -2.18
N ILE A 421 -3.76 -14.41 -2.63
CA ILE A 421 -4.15 -14.33 -4.04
C ILE A 421 -2.97 -13.87 -4.89
N GLU A 422 -2.28 -12.80 -4.50
CA GLU A 422 -1.08 -12.31 -5.21
C GLU A 422 -0.04 -13.43 -5.37
N ALA A 423 0.29 -14.12 -4.28
CA ALA A 423 1.26 -15.20 -4.29
C ALA A 423 0.83 -16.39 -5.17
N LEU A 424 -0.47 -16.74 -5.17
CA LEU A 424 -1.02 -17.79 -6.02
C LEU A 424 -0.96 -17.40 -7.50
N GLU A 425 -1.24 -16.15 -7.87
CA GLU A 425 -1.08 -15.67 -9.26
C GLU A 425 0.37 -15.88 -9.73
N ARG A 426 1.35 -15.49 -8.91
CA ARG A 426 2.79 -15.67 -9.24
C ARG A 426 3.18 -17.15 -9.40
N LEU A 427 2.62 -18.02 -8.57
CA LEU A 427 2.89 -19.46 -8.63
C LEU A 427 2.22 -20.11 -9.84
N VAL A 428 1.01 -19.68 -10.21
CA VAL A 428 0.31 -20.16 -11.41
C VAL A 428 1.09 -19.83 -12.67
N ASP A 429 1.65 -18.61 -12.77
CA ASP A 429 2.50 -18.22 -13.89
C ASP A 429 3.67 -19.18 -14.08
N VAL A 430 4.34 -19.56 -12.99
CA VAL A 430 5.49 -20.48 -13.03
C VAL A 430 5.09 -21.93 -13.28
N LEU A 431 3.94 -22.38 -12.75
CA LEU A 431 3.47 -23.75 -12.98
C LEU A 431 3.01 -24.01 -14.42
N ARG A 432 2.63 -22.95 -15.15
CA ARG A 432 2.19 -23.00 -16.55
C ARG A 432 3.31 -22.73 -17.56
N ALA A 433 4.44 -22.18 -17.12
CA ALA A 433 5.65 -21.99 -17.92
C ALA A 433 6.40 -23.31 -18.12
#